data_AF-A0A7Y6PQ52-F1
#
_entry.id   AF-A0A7Y6PQ52-F1
#
_cell.length_a   1.000
_cell.length_b   1.000
_cell.length_c   1.000
_cell.angle_alpha   90.00
_cell.angle_beta   90.00
_cell.angle_gamma   90.00
#
_symmetry.space_group_name_H-M   'P 1'
#
loop_
_entity.id
_entity.type
_entity.pdbx_description
1 polymer ?
#
loop_
_entity_poly.entity_id
_entity_poly.type
_entity_poly.pdbx_seq_one_letter_code
_entity_poly.pdbx_strand_id
1 'polypeptide(L)'
;MPSASVMAEEVTQQREPGAPYPKDNPTDPELTSLRRPPPKVTIVTAAGIVFLSVFFLLKLNPDRRFAGAGGDRQQRTVADIVADKVEEDSLVAVAGEPLMAHAIRTGTQKNSLGMRVVPLRGSSEKVWVVLPGDGWEDPTKGPYVGRLRKLDRLPFADTIRQFVAAHPRPVFAPASAVRAGFATGKVATVSGDEAIVRDADKVGFDVIDPDAATVVCTYNERHQNVQACAGALAQAGIETKGQPRDTDGQAYFDVAMPGAVATVQTKLEAASLWSTRVDPVTRHYETTWGALKGSAPAGFTVNGTTLPDATLDLVGLYVAKSIPSDAYAVIIGENPKDYWYVLPVTIVVALIGLLFAWALVRAVKRDLLPTRA
;
A
#
# COMPACT_ATOMS: atom_id res chain seq x y z
N MET A 1 -100.86 -36.48 19.16
CA MET A 1 -99.54 -36.80 19.74
C MET A 1 -98.46 -36.27 18.81
N PRO A 2 -97.29 -35.87 19.34
CA PRO A 2 -96.61 -34.57 19.18
C PRO A 2 -95.79 -34.47 17.87
N SER A 3 -95.41 -33.28 17.40
CA SER A 3 -94.13 -32.65 17.78
C SER A 3 -94.17 -31.11 17.68
N ALA A 4 -93.57 -30.49 18.69
CA ALA A 4 -93.49 -29.06 18.91
C ALA A 4 -92.70 -28.34 17.81
N SER A 5 -93.31 -27.26 17.31
CA SER A 5 -92.66 -26.24 16.51
C SER A 5 -91.82 -25.36 17.44
N VAL A 6 -90.50 -25.41 17.31
CA VAL A 6 -89.59 -24.41 17.89
C VAL A 6 -89.24 -23.44 16.78
N MET A 7 -89.87 -22.28 16.82
CA MET A 7 -89.48 -21.09 16.10
C MET A 7 -88.04 -20.74 16.52
N ALA A 8 -87.07 -20.96 15.63
CA ALA A 8 -85.76 -20.34 15.76
C ALA A 8 -85.91 -18.90 15.28
N GLU A 9 -86.20 -18.03 16.24
CA GLU A 9 -86.17 -16.58 16.13
C GLU A 9 -84.76 -16.16 15.68
N GLU A 10 -84.64 -15.75 14.42
CA GLU A 10 -83.42 -15.22 13.85
C GLU A 10 -83.19 -13.83 14.46
N VAL A 11 -82.51 -13.80 15.62
CA VAL A 11 -82.08 -12.55 16.24
C VAL A 11 -80.99 -11.96 15.35
N THR A 12 -81.38 -11.11 14.40
CA THR A 12 -80.49 -10.12 13.78
C THR A 12 -80.01 -9.19 14.88
N GLN A 13 -78.95 -9.58 15.59
CA GLN A 13 -78.23 -8.69 16.49
C GLN A 13 -77.61 -7.58 15.64
N GLN A 14 -78.26 -6.42 15.64
CA GLN A 14 -77.69 -5.16 15.19
C GLN A 14 -76.38 -4.93 15.95
N ARG A 15 -75.26 -5.20 15.30
CA ARG A 15 -73.92 -5.02 15.87
C ARG A 15 -73.59 -3.53 15.87
N GLU A 16 -73.14 -3.00 17.00
CA GLU A 16 -72.66 -1.62 17.08
C GLU A 16 -71.46 -1.41 16.13
N PRO A 17 -71.42 -0.31 15.36
CA PRO A 17 -70.30 -0.01 14.47
C PRO A 17 -68.99 0.12 15.26
N GLY A 18 -68.05 -0.81 15.03
CA GLY A 18 -66.70 -0.77 15.62
C GLY A 18 -66.41 -1.78 16.73
N ALA A 19 -67.34 -2.66 17.11
CA ALA A 19 -67.07 -3.70 18.09
C ALA A 19 -66.01 -4.72 17.59
N PRO A 20 -65.04 -5.16 18.44
CA PRO A 20 -64.03 -6.14 18.05
C PRO A 20 -64.65 -7.48 17.64
N TYR A 21 -64.17 -8.07 16.53
CA TYR A 21 -64.59 -9.40 16.11
C TYR A 21 -64.01 -10.48 17.05
N PRO A 22 -64.83 -11.43 17.55
CA PRO A 22 -64.34 -12.55 18.36
C PRO A 22 -63.43 -13.45 17.51
N LYS A 23 -62.30 -13.88 18.09
CA LYS A 23 -61.25 -14.67 17.42
C LYS A 23 -61.71 -16.02 16.86
N ASP A 24 -62.84 -16.52 17.34
CA ASP A 24 -63.33 -17.86 17.05
C ASP A 24 -64.42 -17.89 15.97
N ASN A 25 -64.70 -16.74 15.34
CA ASN A 25 -65.58 -16.70 14.17
C ASN A 25 -64.75 -17.08 12.92
N PRO A 26 -65.17 -18.06 12.11
CA PRO A 26 -64.47 -18.41 10.89
C PRO A 26 -64.37 -17.16 10.01
N THR A 27 -63.15 -16.83 9.60
CA THR A 27 -62.93 -15.79 8.59
C THR A 27 -63.83 -16.11 7.41
N ASP A 28 -64.69 -15.15 7.03
CA ASP A 28 -65.68 -15.33 5.96
C ASP A 28 -65.00 -15.99 4.73
N PRO A 29 -65.44 -17.20 4.31
CA PRO A 29 -64.82 -17.92 3.20
C PRO A 29 -64.85 -17.11 1.90
N GLU A 30 -65.78 -16.16 1.76
CA GLU A 30 -65.80 -15.23 0.61
C GLU A 30 -64.66 -14.21 0.65
N LEU A 31 -64.18 -13.80 1.84
CA LEU A 31 -62.99 -12.93 1.95
C LEU A 31 -61.70 -13.65 1.56
N THR A 32 -61.65 -14.98 1.71
CA THR A 32 -60.52 -15.80 1.23
C THR A 32 -60.58 -16.11 -0.26
N SER A 33 -61.77 -16.02 -0.88
CA SER A 33 -61.97 -16.26 -2.32
C SER A 33 -61.76 -14.99 -3.17
N LEU A 34 -61.65 -13.81 -2.55
CA LEU A 34 -61.33 -12.57 -3.23
C LEU A 34 -59.96 -12.66 -3.91
N ARG A 35 -60.00 -12.65 -5.25
CA ARG A 35 -58.81 -12.63 -6.12
C ARG A 35 -57.98 -11.38 -5.82
N ARG A 36 -56.95 -11.53 -5.01
CA ARG A 36 -56.03 -10.44 -4.69
C ARG A 36 -55.43 -9.89 -6.00
N PRO A 37 -55.44 -8.57 -6.21
CA PRO A 37 -54.78 -8.00 -7.37
C PRO A 37 -53.30 -8.39 -7.30
N PRO A 38 -52.72 -8.89 -8.41
CA PRO A 38 -51.33 -9.30 -8.40
C PRO A 38 -50.44 -8.11 -8.03
N PRO A 39 -49.38 -8.29 -7.23
CA PRO A 39 -48.47 -7.22 -6.87
C PRO A 39 -47.93 -6.55 -8.14
N LYS A 40 -48.14 -5.23 -8.25
CA LYS A 40 -47.71 -4.44 -9.41
C LYS A 40 -46.28 -3.94 -9.17
N VAL A 41 -45.31 -4.53 -9.85
CA VAL A 41 -43.97 -3.93 -9.97
C VAL A 41 -44.09 -2.71 -10.88
N THR A 42 -43.59 -1.56 -10.44
CA THR A 42 -43.56 -0.33 -11.24
C THR A 42 -42.41 -0.38 -12.25
N ILE A 43 -42.53 0.33 -13.37
CA ILE A 43 -41.45 0.45 -14.37
C ILE A 43 -40.15 0.92 -13.73
N VAL A 44 -40.22 1.92 -12.84
CA VAL A 44 -39.06 2.50 -12.16
C VAL A 44 -38.35 1.46 -11.29
N THR A 45 -39.08 0.71 -10.48
CA THR A 45 -38.50 -0.35 -9.65
C THR A 45 -37.85 -1.44 -10.49
N ALA A 46 -38.51 -1.88 -11.57
CA ALA A 46 -37.96 -2.93 -12.43
C ALA A 46 -36.70 -2.47 -13.16
N ALA A 47 -36.69 -1.25 -13.71
CA ALA A 47 -35.52 -0.66 -14.36
C ALA A 47 -34.35 -0.48 -13.37
N GLY A 48 -34.63 0.01 -12.15
CA GLY A 48 -33.61 0.18 -11.11
C GLY A 48 -32.94 -1.14 -10.71
N ILE A 49 -33.71 -2.21 -10.55
CA ILE A 49 -33.15 -3.54 -10.22
C ILE A 49 -32.35 -4.11 -11.38
N VAL A 50 -32.82 -3.98 -12.62
CA VAL A 50 -32.03 -4.42 -13.80
C VAL A 50 -30.70 -3.70 -13.87
N PHE A 51 -30.69 -2.37 -13.68
CA PHE A 51 -29.47 -1.58 -13.66
C PHE A 51 -28.51 -2.04 -12.55
N LEU A 52 -29.03 -2.25 -11.33
CA LEU A 52 -28.25 -2.73 -10.20
C LEU A 52 -27.66 -4.13 -10.46
N SER A 53 -28.44 -5.04 -11.03
CA SER A 53 -27.96 -6.37 -11.43
C SER A 53 -26.83 -6.28 -12.45
N VAL A 54 -26.98 -5.46 -13.50
CA VAL A 54 -25.92 -5.25 -14.50
C VAL A 54 -24.67 -4.68 -13.83
N PHE A 55 -24.82 -3.68 -12.96
CA PHE A 55 -23.71 -3.10 -12.21
C PHE A 55 -22.97 -4.15 -11.36
N PHE A 56 -23.69 -4.99 -10.61
CA PHE A 56 -23.07 -6.05 -9.82
C PHE A 56 -22.37 -7.10 -10.69
N LEU A 57 -22.97 -7.51 -11.81
CA LEU A 57 -22.34 -8.45 -12.73
C LEU A 57 -21.03 -7.90 -13.31
N LEU A 58 -20.99 -6.60 -13.65
CA LEU A 58 -19.78 -5.93 -14.09
C LEU A 58 -18.73 -5.86 -12.96
N LYS A 59 -19.14 -5.56 -11.73
CA LYS A 59 -18.25 -5.49 -10.57
C LYS A 59 -17.69 -6.86 -10.14
N LEU A 60 -18.45 -7.93 -10.30
CA LEU A 60 -18.03 -9.31 -9.98
C LEU A 60 -17.20 -9.95 -11.09
N ASN A 61 -17.16 -9.38 -12.30
CA ASN A 61 -16.48 -10.00 -13.44
C ASN A 61 -14.98 -10.27 -13.20
N PRO A 62 -14.18 -9.36 -12.59
CA PRO A 62 -12.79 -9.64 -12.24
C PRO A 62 -12.66 -10.86 -11.32
N ASP A 63 -13.49 -10.92 -10.27
CA ASP A 63 -13.44 -12.02 -9.29
C ASP A 63 -13.89 -13.34 -9.89
N ARG A 64 -14.86 -13.29 -10.81
CA ARG A 64 -15.31 -14.46 -11.58
C ARG A 64 -14.21 -14.98 -12.49
N ARG A 65 -13.46 -14.09 -13.15
CA ARG A 65 -12.31 -14.47 -14.00
C ARG A 65 -11.22 -15.13 -13.17
N PHE A 66 -10.85 -14.51 -12.04
CA PHE A 66 -9.86 -15.06 -11.13
C PHE A 66 -10.27 -16.44 -10.59
N ALA A 67 -11.52 -16.58 -10.14
CA ALA A 67 -12.07 -17.86 -9.69
C ALA A 67 -12.03 -18.96 -10.78
N GLY A 68 -12.24 -18.56 -12.04
CA GLY A 68 -12.23 -19.46 -13.20
C GLY A 68 -10.84 -19.78 -13.76
N ALA A 69 -9.79 -19.04 -13.37
CA ALA A 69 -8.44 -19.17 -13.92
C ALA A 69 -7.70 -20.46 -13.51
N GLY A 70 -8.27 -21.24 -12.58
CA GLY A 70 -7.64 -22.45 -12.04
C GLY A 70 -6.57 -22.14 -10.99
N GLY A 71 -6.16 -23.17 -10.24
CA GLY A 71 -5.21 -23.01 -9.12
C GLY A 71 -3.73 -23.02 -9.53
N ASP A 72 -3.44 -23.11 -10.82
CA ASP A 72 -2.07 -23.24 -11.32
C ASP A 72 -1.36 -21.89 -11.27
N ARG A 73 -0.31 -21.84 -10.44
CA ARG A 73 0.50 -20.63 -10.24
C ARG A 73 1.36 -20.40 -11.46
N GLN A 74 1.18 -19.26 -12.12
CA GLN A 74 2.07 -18.87 -13.21
C GLN A 74 3.33 -18.23 -12.61
N GLN A 75 4.48 -18.90 -12.73
CA GLN A 75 5.76 -18.26 -12.41
C GLN A 75 6.04 -17.17 -13.44
N ARG A 76 6.18 -15.92 -12.98
CA ARG A 76 6.36 -14.74 -13.83
C ARG A 76 7.47 -13.87 -13.29
N THR A 77 8.22 -13.25 -14.20
CA THR A 77 9.21 -12.24 -13.85
C THR A 77 8.57 -10.86 -13.76
N VAL A 78 9.24 -9.93 -13.05
CA VAL A 78 8.86 -8.50 -13.06
C VAL A 78 8.82 -7.96 -14.49
N ALA A 79 9.77 -8.37 -15.35
CA ALA A 79 9.83 -7.95 -16.74
C ALA A 79 8.61 -8.42 -17.56
N ASP A 80 8.10 -9.63 -17.31
CA ASP A 80 6.90 -10.14 -17.99
C ASP A 80 5.66 -9.33 -17.63
N ILE A 81 5.52 -8.96 -16.35
CA ILE A 81 4.40 -8.15 -15.86
C ILE A 81 4.47 -6.74 -16.45
N VAL A 82 5.64 -6.11 -16.39
CA VAL A 82 5.85 -4.74 -16.92
C VAL A 82 5.66 -4.68 -18.43
N ALA A 83 5.94 -5.77 -19.14
CA ALA A 83 5.73 -5.89 -20.58
C ALA A 83 4.29 -6.29 -20.97
N ASP A 84 3.34 -6.31 -20.02
CA ASP A 84 1.93 -6.68 -20.20
C ASP A 84 1.75 -8.10 -20.81
N LYS A 85 2.67 -9.01 -20.53
CA LYS A 85 2.61 -10.42 -20.99
C LYS A 85 1.82 -11.32 -20.05
N VAL A 86 1.25 -10.76 -18.99
CA VAL A 86 0.55 -11.50 -17.95
C VAL A 86 -0.86 -10.96 -17.83
N GLU A 87 -1.85 -11.83 -17.96
CA GLU A 87 -3.24 -11.44 -17.89
C GLU A 87 -3.59 -10.89 -16.50
N GLU A 88 -4.35 -9.80 -16.46
CA GLU A 88 -4.97 -9.29 -15.23
C GLU A 88 -5.87 -10.36 -14.60
N ASP A 89 -6.02 -10.32 -13.27
CA ASP A 89 -6.83 -11.27 -12.52
C ASP A 89 -6.36 -12.73 -12.67
N SER A 90 -5.05 -12.94 -12.84
CA SER A 90 -4.41 -14.25 -12.83
C SER A 90 -3.65 -14.52 -11.53
N LEU A 91 -3.50 -15.80 -11.17
CA LEU A 91 -2.68 -16.24 -10.04
C LEU A 91 -1.20 -16.31 -10.46
N VAL A 92 -0.40 -15.39 -9.95
CA VAL A 92 1.02 -15.26 -10.29
C VAL A 92 1.91 -15.57 -9.10
N ALA A 93 3.11 -16.08 -9.39
CA ALA A 93 4.20 -16.20 -8.45
C ALA A 93 5.35 -15.33 -8.95
N VAL A 94 5.64 -14.23 -8.26
CA VAL A 94 6.66 -13.25 -8.66
C VAL A 94 7.87 -13.37 -7.76
N ALA A 95 9.03 -13.61 -8.37
CA ALA A 95 10.32 -13.51 -7.69
C ALA A 95 10.82 -12.07 -7.79
N GLY A 96 11.18 -11.47 -6.66
CA GLY A 96 11.72 -10.11 -6.59
C GLY A 96 11.99 -9.70 -5.15
N GLU A 97 12.82 -8.69 -4.95
CA GLU A 97 13.09 -8.15 -3.62
C GLU A 97 12.17 -6.96 -3.36
N PRO A 98 11.20 -7.06 -2.43
CA PRO A 98 10.41 -5.92 -2.04
C PRO A 98 11.27 -4.97 -1.20
N LEU A 99 11.19 -3.69 -1.52
CA LEU A 99 11.87 -2.66 -0.76
C LEU A 99 11.10 -2.39 0.53
N MET A 100 11.27 -3.23 1.56
CA MET A 100 10.46 -3.15 2.79
C MET A 100 10.58 -1.81 3.52
N ALA A 101 11.74 -1.14 3.43
CA ALA A 101 11.93 0.24 3.92
C ALA A 101 10.98 1.25 3.25
N HIS A 102 10.42 0.88 2.09
CA HIS A 102 9.51 1.67 1.26
C HIS A 102 8.05 1.22 1.40
N ALA A 103 7.73 0.36 2.37
CA ALA A 103 6.37 -0.09 2.61
C ALA A 103 5.44 1.06 2.98
N ILE A 104 4.26 1.09 2.37
CA ILE A 104 3.20 2.06 2.66
C ILE A 104 2.05 1.31 3.32
N ARG A 105 1.66 1.73 4.52
CA ARG A 105 0.49 1.17 5.20
C ARG A 105 -0.78 1.77 4.60
N THR A 106 -1.60 0.91 4.02
CA THR A 106 -2.94 1.23 3.52
C THR A 106 -3.96 0.51 4.40
N GLY A 107 -4.28 1.10 5.55
CA GLY A 107 -5.33 0.61 6.44
C GLY A 107 -6.52 1.57 6.42
N THR A 108 -7.68 1.12 5.95
CA THR A 108 -8.91 1.94 5.91
C THR A 108 -9.92 1.55 7.00
N GLN A 109 -9.62 0.58 7.86
CA GLN A 109 -10.54 0.11 8.90
C GLN A 109 -9.94 0.12 10.31
N LYS A 110 -10.71 0.64 11.26
CA LYS A 110 -10.45 0.55 12.70
C LYS A 110 -10.51 -0.94 13.09
N ASN A 111 -9.44 -1.49 13.67
CA ASN A 111 -9.26 -2.90 14.08
C ASN A 111 -8.83 -3.91 12.99
N SER A 112 -8.29 -3.45 11.85
CA SER A 112 -7.54 -4.32 10.94
C SER A 112 -6.05 -4.05 11.08
N LEU A 113 -5.21 -5.11 11.02
CA LEU A 113 -3.75 -4.98 10.91
C LEU A 113 -3.33 -4.21 9.63
N GLY A 114 -4.27 -4.03 8.70
CA GLY A 114 -4.10 -3.25 7.48
C GLY A 114 -3.41 -4.04 6.38
N MET A 115 -3.18 -3.35 5.27
CA MET A 115 -2.37 -3.84 4.15
C MET A 115 -1.11 -3.00 4.06
N ARG A 116 0.00 -3.62 3.65
CA ARG A 116 1.26 -2.94 3.34
C ARG A 116 1.52 -3.08 1.86
N VAL A 117 1.76 -1.97 1.18
CA VAL A 117 2.02 -1.94 -0.25
C VAL A 117 3.47 -1.55 -0.46
N VAL A 118 4.22 -2.43 -1.10
CA VAL A 118 5.69 -2.35 -1.17
C VAL A 118 6.14 -2.46 -2.62
N PRO A 119 6.98 -1.54 -3.12
CA PRO A 119 7.46 -1.63 -4.49
C PRO A 119 8.53 -2.74 -4.61
N LEU A 120 8.51 -3.46 -5.73
CA LEU A 120 9.58 -4.41 -6.06
C LEU A 120 10.80 -3.68 -6.64
N ARG A 121 11.99 -4.02 -6.14
CA ARG A 121 13.27 -3.52 -6.67
C ARG A 121 13.38 -3.82 -8.16
N GLY A 122 13.88 -2.85 -8.92
CA GLY A 122 14.06 -2.96 -10.37
C GLY A 122 12.78 -2.86 -11.21
N SER A 123 11.61 -2.66 -10.59
CA SER A 123 10.34 -2.51 -11.32
C SER A 123 10.06 -1.06 -11.78
N SER A 124 10.91 -0.09 -11.44
CA SER A 124 10.66 1.34 -11.69
C SER A 124 9.27 1.79 -11.19
N GLU A 125 8.87 1.35 -9.99
CA GLU A 125 7.55 1.59 -9.39
C GLU A 125 6.37 1.00 -10.18
N LYS A 126 6.60 0.12 -11.16
CA LYS A 126 5.53 -0.52 -11.95
C LYS A 126 4.98 -1.80 -11.32
N VAL A 127 5.68 -2.43 -10.39
CA VAL A 127 5.18 -3.64 -9.72
C VAL A 127 5.26 -3.49 -8.22
N TRP A 128 4.11 -3.65 -7.58
CA TRP A 128 3.94 -3.55 -6.14
C TRP A 128 3.46 -4.89 -5.57
N VAL A 129 3.86 -5.18 -4.34
CA VAL A 129 3.36 -6.33 -3.58
C VAL A 129 2.48 -5.79 -2.47
N VAL A 130 1.28 -6.36 -2.35
CA VAL A 130 0.33 -6.04 -1.28
C VAL A 130 0.40 -7.16 -0.27
N LEU A 131 1.00 -6.87 0.88
CA LEU A 131 1.20 -7.80 1.98
C LEU A 131 0.11 -7.58 3.04
N PRO A 132 -0.51 -8.65 3.56
CA PRO A 132 -1.34 -8.52 4.75
C PRO A 132 -0.48 -8.20 5.98
N GLY A 133 -1.10 -7.59 6.99
CA GLY A 133 -0.51 -7.52 8.33
C GLY A 133 0.16 -6.20 8.69
N ASP A 134 0.57 -6.09 9.95
CA ASP A 134 1.06 -4.85 10.57
C ASP A 134 2.58 -4.67 10.45
N GLY A 135 3.30 -5.71 10.04
CA GLY A 135 4.75 -5.69 9.86
C GLY A 135 5.58 -6.25 11.00
N TRP A 136 4.93 -6.86 11.99
CA TRP A 136 5.61 -7.72 12.96
C TRP A 136 5.65 -9.19 12.54
N GLU A 137 4.97 -9.55 11.44
CA GLU A 137 5.01 -10.92 10.91
C GLU A 137 6.36 -11.24 10.26
N ASP A 138 6.75 -12.51 10.32
CA ASP A 138 7.93 -13.01 9.64
C ASP A 138 7.89 -12.64 8.15
N PRO A 139 9.00 -12.13 7.58
CA PRO A 139 9.03 -11.77 6.18
C PRO A 139 8.72 -12.99 5.32
N THR A 140 7.78 -12.84 4.38
CA THR A 140 7.45 -13.90 3.42
C THR A 140 8.72 -14.28 2.65
N LYS A 141 9.17 -15.53 2.83
CA LYS A 141 10.34 -16.09 2.14
C LYS A 141 9.89 -16.82 0.88
N GLY A 142 10.58 -16.59 -0.24
CA GLY A 142 10.28 -17.21 -1.53
C GLY A 142 9.48 -16.30 -2.48
N PRO A 143 8.87 -16.86 -3.54
CA PRO A 143 8.12 -16.06 -4.49
C PRO A 143 6.84 -15.49 -3.86
N TYR A 144 6.52 -14.25 -4.21
CA TYR A 144 5.30 -13.57 -3.83
C TYR A 144 4.14 -14.12 -4.67
N VAL A 145 3.31 -14.96 -4.05
CA VAL A 145 2.18 -15.61 -4.72
C VAL A 145 0.88 -14.89 -4.42
N GLY A 146 0.16 -14.48 -5.47
CA GLY A 146 -1.07 -13.73 -5.32
C GLY A 146 -1.75 -13.39 -6.63
N ARG A 147 -2.85 -12.64 -6.54
CA ARG A 147 -3.59 -12.16 -7.70
C ARG A 147 -2.91 -10.93 -8.29
N LEU A 148 -2.66 -10.94 -9.60
CA LEU A 148 -2.19 -9.76 -10.33
C LEU A 148 -3.35 -8.84 -10.65
N ARG A 149 -3.29 -7.57 -10.25
CA ARG A 149 -4.26 -6.53 -10.63
C ARG A 149 -3.55 -5.24 -11.01
N LYS A 150 -4.17 -4.42 -11.85
CA LYS A 150 -3.71 -3.03 -11.99
C LYS A 150 -3.93 -2.27 -10.69
N LEU A 151 -2.91 -1.51 -10.30
CA LEU A 151 -2.91 -0.76 -9.04
C LEU A 151 -4.03 0.29 -9.01
N ASP A 152 -4.30 0.94 -10.14
CA ASP A 152 -5.37 1.95 -10.28
C ASP A 152 -6.78 1.41 -10.00
N ARG A 153 -6.98 0.09 -10.08
CA ARG A 153 -8.27 -0.57 -9.79
C ARG A 153 -8.42 -0.98 -8.32
N LEU A 154 -7.44 -0.69 -7.47
CA LEU A 154 -7.48 -1.00 -6.05
C LEU A 154 -8.02 0.17 -5.24
N PRO A 155 -8.77 -0.08 -4.15
CA PRO A 155 -9.44 0.98 -3.39
C PRO A 155 -8.49 1.96 -2.71
N PHE A 156 -7.21 1.58 -2.55
CA PHE A 156 -6.17 2.40 -1.92
C PHE A 156 -5.22 3.06 -2.93
N ALA A 157 -5.46 2.93 -4.24
CA ALA A 157 -4.55 3.42 -5.27
C ALA A 157 -4.20 4.91 -5.11
N ASP A 158 -5.23 5.74 -4.93
CA ASP A 158 -5.07 7.19 -4.81
C ASP A 158 -4.33 7.56 -3.52
N THR A 159 -4.60 6.87 -2.42
CA THR A 159 -3.90 7.06 -1.14
C THR A 159 -2.41 6.79 -1.28
N ILE A 160 -2.02 5.71 -1.95
CA ILE A 160 -0.60 5.39 -2.18
C ILE A 160 0.03 6.44 -3.10
N ARG A 161 -0.64 6.81 -4.20
CA ARG A 161 -0.14 7.83 -5.13
C ARG A 161 0.10 9.17 -4.42
N GLN A 162 -0.85 9.62 -3.60
CA GLN A 162 -0.73 10.83 -2.80
C GLN A 162 0.41 10.71 -1.78
N PHE A 163 0.51 9.57 -1.09
CA PHE A 163 1.57 9.35 -0.10
C PHE A 163 2.95 9.41 -0.74
N VAL A 164 3.16 8.73 -1.87
CA VAL A 164 4.43 8.73 -2.61
C VAL A 164 4.76 10.12 -3.13
N ALA A 165 3.76 10.86 -3.67
CA ALA A 165 3.97 12.22 -4.14
C ALA A 165 4.34 13.20 -3.01
N ALA A 166 3.76 13.02 -1.82
CA ALA A 166 4.03 13.86 -0.65
C ALA A 166 5.36 13.51 0.06
N HIS A 167 5.86 12.28 -0.13
CA HIS A 167 7.07 11.79 0.53
C HIS A 167 8.06 11.24 -0.51
N PRO A 168 8.65 12.13 -1.35
CA PRO A 168 9.68 11.71 -2.31
C PRO A 168 10.84 11.04 -1.58
N ARG A 169 11.22 9.86 -2.06
CA ARG A 169 12.24 9.02 -1.44
C ARG A 169 13.56 9.22 -2.16
N PRO A 170 14.69 9.32 -1.43
CA PRO A 170 15.99 9.39 -2.08
C PRO A 170 16.25 8.08 -2.83
N VAL A 171 16.68 8.20 -4.08
CA VAL A 171 17.29 7.10 -4.81
C VAL A 171 18.78 7.34 -4.88
N PHE A 172 19.56 6.28 -4.64
CA PHE A 172 21.00 6.40 -4.56
C PHE A 172 21.64 6.09 -5.91
N ALA A 173 22.64 6.88 -6.29
CA ALA A 173 23.42 6.68 -7.50
C ALA A 173 24.90 6.93 -7.20
N PRO A 174 25.83 6.22 -7.87
CA PRO A 174 27.24 6.55 -7.77
C PRO A 174 27.52 7.92 -8.40
N ALA A 175 28.55 8.60 -7.91
CA ALA A 175 28.99 9.91 -8.42
C ALA A 175 29.15 9.94 -9.96
N SER A 176 29.71 8.87 -10.54
CA SER A 176 29.91 8.73 -11.99
C SER A 176 28.59 8.71 -12.77
N ALA A 177 27.56 8.03 -12.27
CA ALA A 177 26.24 7.98 -12.90
C ALA A 177 25.53 9.34 -12.81
N VAL A 178 25.68 10.05 -11.69
CA VAL A 178 25.18 11.43 -11.52
C VAL A 178 25.80 12.35 -12.58
N ARG A 179 27.12 12.28 -12.78
CA ARG A 179 27.80 13.07 -13.82
C ARG A 179 27.34 12.72 -15.22
N ALA A 180 27.21 11.44 -15.54
CA ALA A 180 26.68 11.00 -16.83
C ALA A 180 25.25 11.54 -17.07
N GLY A 181 24.46 11.65 -16.01
CA GLY A 181 23.11 12.18 -16.06
C GLY A 181 23.01 13.69 -16.32
N PHE A 182 24.07 14.48 -16.13
CA PHE A 182 24.00 15.94 -16.38
C PHE A 182 23.62 16.30 -17.82
N ALA A 183 24.05 15.47 -18.79
CA ALA A 183 23.74 15.68 -20.20
C ALA A 183 22.32 15.23 -20.58
N THR A 184 21.77 14.23 -19.90
CA THR A 184 20.54 13.53 -20.32
C THR A 184 19.34 13.77 -19.41
N GLY A 185 19.57 14.23 -18.18
CA GLY A 185 18.55 14.25 -17.12
C GLY A 185 18.14 12.86 -16.64
N LYS A 186 18.92 11.82 -16.97
CA LYS A 186 18.67 10.43 -16.58
C LYS A 186 19.86 9.88 -15.81
N VAL A 187 19.62 9.39 -14.61
CA VAL A 187 20.66 8.83 -13.74
C VAL A 187 20.38 7.37 -13.46
N ALA A 188 21.35 6.50 -13.78
CA ALA A 188 21.30 5.10 -13.38
C ALA A 188 21.48 5.00 -11.86
N THR A 189 20.54 4.37 -11.17
CA THR A 189 20.59 4.19 -9.71
C THR A 189 21.30 2.89 -9.35
N VAL A 190 21.71 2.76 -8.09
CA VAL A 190 22.23 1.49 -7.53
C VAL A 190 21.19 0.37 -7.54
N SER A 191 19.91 0.70 -7.66
CA SER A 191 18.81 -0.28 -7.73
C SER A 191 18.64 -0.87 -9.14
N GLY A 192 19.44 -0.40 -10.11
CA GLY A 192 19.39 -0.85 -11.51
C GLY A 192 18.31 -0.18 -12.36
N ASP A 193 17.56 0.78 -11.81
CA ASP A 193 16.58 1.57 -12.55
C ASP A 193 17.12 2.96 -12.93
N GLU A 194 16.41 3.67 -13.82
CA GLU A 194 16.74 5.05 -14.20
C GLU A 194 15.87 6.04 -13.41
N ALA A 195 16.51 7.04 -12.82
CA ALA A 195 15.86 8.20 -12.24
C ALA A 195 15.85 9.36 -13.24
N ILE A 196 14.66 9.88 -13.54
CA ILE A 196 14.50 11.10 -14.35
C ILE A 196 14.55 12.29 -13.40
N VAL A 197 15.59 13.11 -13.52
CA VAL A 197 15.87 14.26 -12.66
C VAL A 197 15.57 15.58 -13.37
N ARG A 198 14.87 16.47 -12.68
CA ARG A 198 14.55 17.84 -13.10
C ARG A 198 15.40 18.83 -12.33
N ASP A 199 15.62 20.02 -12.87
CA ASP A 199 16.50 21.02 -12.26
C ASP A 199 16.10 21.43 -10.83
N ALA A 200 14.80 21.37 -10.51
CA ALA A 200 14.28 21.67 -9.18
C ALA A 200 14.36 20.50 -8.19
N ASP A 201 14.69 19.28 -8.65
CA ASP A 201 14.78 18.12 -7.78
C ASP A 201 15.96 18.28 -6.81
N LYS A 202 15.74 17.87 -5.57
CA LYS A 202 16.72 17.97 -4.49
C LYS A 202 17.75 16.84 -4.61
N VAL A 203 19.00 17.16 -4.29
CA VAL A 203 20.11 16.22 -4.27
C VAL A 203 20.82 16.34 -2.93
N GLY A 204 20.94 15.23 -2.22
CA GLY A 204 21.66 15.09 -0.97
C GLY A 204 22.96 14.31 -1.14
N PHE A 205 23.97 14.69 -0.38
CA PHE A 205 25.26 14.02 -0.29
C PHE A 205 25.56 13.75 1.17
N ASP A 206 25.92 12.52 1.48
CA ASP A 206 26.49 12.15 2.77
C ASP A 206 27.97 11.89 2.55
N VAL A 207 28.81 12.75 3.13
CA VAL A 207 30.26 12.73 2.90
C VAL A 207 30.97 12.47 4.22
N ILE A 208 31.88 11.50 4.23
CA ILE A 208 32.78 11.30 5.36
C ILE A 208 33.68 12.52 5.46
N ASP A 209 33.63 13.19 6.60
CA ASP A 209 34.52 14.29 6.91
C ASP A 209 35.91 13.73 7.26
N PRO A 210 36.93 13.93 6.41
CA PRO A 210 38.27 13.39 6.68
C PRO A 210 38.88 13.99 7.95
N ASP A 211 38.38 15.15 8.39
CA ASP A 211 38.95 15.93 9.47
C ASP A 211 38.11 15.84 10.75
N ALA A 212 37.11 14.96 10.81
CA ALA A 212 36.30 14.73 11.99
C ALA A 212 35.97 13.25 12.23
N ALA A 213 35.97 12.87 13.51
CA ALA A 213 35.61 11.53 13.95
C ALA A 213 34.93 11.59 15.32
N THR A 214 34.16 10.57 15.66
CA THR A 214 33.62 10.38 17.01
C THR A 214 34.31 9.16 17.63
N VAL A 215 34.96 9.35 18.76
CA VAL A 215 35.49 8.24 19.56
C VAL A 215 34.39 7.76 20.49
N VAL A 216 34.06 6.47 20.39
CA VAL A 216 33.10 5.82 21.28
C VAL A 216 33.87 4.99 22.28
N CYS A 217 33.77 5.32 23.56
CA CYS A 217 34.34 4.57 24.68
C CYS A 217 33.23 3.78 25.36
N THR A 218 33.33 2.45 25.34
CA THR A 218 32.41 1.58 26.08
C THR A 218 32.91 1.40 27.51
N TYR A 219 32.02 1.57 28.47
CA TYR A 219 32.37 1.45 29.88
C TYR A 219 32.73 0.02 30.25
N ASN A 220 33.73 -0.12 31.11
CA ASN A 220 34.18 -1.39 31.66
C ASN A 220 34.84 -1.16 33.03
N GLU A 221 35.42 -2.22 33.61
CA GLU A 221 36.08 -2.14 34.93
C GLU A 221 37.19 -1.08 35.00
N ARG A 222 37.88 -0.78 33.89
CA ARG A 222 38.98 0.20 33.79
C ARG A 222 38.49 1.61 33.46
N HIS A 223 37.46 1.72 32.62
CA HIS A 223 36.86 2.98 32.17
C HIS A 223 35.40 3.02 32.60
N GLN A 224 35.15 3.33 33.87
CA GLN A 224 33.82 3.12 34.49
C GLN A 224 32.80 4.21 34.15
N ASN A 225 33.25 5.35 33.64
CA ASN A 225 32.42 6.52 33.36
C ASN A 225 33.08 7.43 32.33
N VAL A 226 32.34 8.47 31.91
CA VAL A 226 32.79 9.46 30.92
C VAL A 226 34.09 10.16 31.33
N GLN A 227 34.31 10.44 32.62
CA GLN A 227 35.54 11.07 33.11
C GLN A 227 36.76 10.17 32.96
N ALA A 228 36.61 8.87 33.28
CA ALA A 228 37.67 7.89 33.11
C ALA A 228 38.04 7.71 31.63
N CYS A 229 37.04 7.65 30.74
CA CYS A 229 37.26 7.64 29.29
C CYS A 229 37.96 8.93 28.82
N ALA A 230 37.50 10.11 29.25
CA ALA A 230 38.10 11.39 28.87
C ALA A 230 39.57 11.48 29.30
N GLY A 231 39.88 11.05 30.53
CA GLY A 231 41.25 11.00 31.04
C GLY A 231 42.15 10.07 30.23
N ALA A 232 41.65 8.89 29.85
CA ALA A 232 42.37 7.94 29.01
C ALA A 232 42.66 8.49 27.60
N LEU A 233 41.68 9.15 26.98
CA LEU A 233 41.85 9.81 25.68
C LEU A 233 42.87 10.95 25.74
N ALA A 234 42.82 11.77 26.80
CA ALA A 234 43.79 12.84 27.00
C ALA A 234 45.22 12.29 27.20
N GLN A 235 45.39 11.19 27.94
CA GLN A 235 46.68 10.51 28.10
C GLN A 235 47.20 9.92 26.78
N ALA A 236 46.31 9.47 25.89
CA ALA A 236 46.64 9.06 24.53
C ALA A 236 46.93 10.25 23.59
N GLY A 237 46.89 11.49 24.09
CA GLY A 237 47.12 12.70 23.29
C GLY A 237 46.00 12.98 22.29
N ILE A 238 44.78 12.56 22.58
CA ILE A 238 43.59 12.82 21.76
C ILE A 238 42.83 14.00 22.38
N GLU A 239 42.82 15.11 21.66
CA GLU A 239 42.04 16.29 22.05
C GLU A 239 40.60 16.15 21.55
N THR A 240 39.64 16.27 22.46
CA THR A 240 38.21 16.17 22.17
C THR A 240 37.59 17.56 22.11
N LYS A 241 36.49 17.70 21.37
CA LYS A 241 35.74 18.95 21.20
C LYS A 241 34.40 18.88 21.93
N GLY A 242 34.05 19.99 22.57
CA GLY A 242 32.76 20.15 23.24
C GLY A 242 32.62 19.26 24.48
N GLN A 243 31.37 19.16 24.96
CA GLN A 243 31.04 18.25 26.07
C GLN A 243 30.76 16.85 25.52
N PRO A 244 31.29 15.79 26.15
CA PRO A 244 31.04 14.42 25.73
C PRO A 244 29.57 14.05 25.93
N ARG A 245 29.05 13.21 25.03
CA ARG A 245 27.71 12.62 25.18
C ARG A 245 27.84 11.31 25.94
N ASP A 246 26.98 11.09 26.92
CA ASP A 246 26.95 9.88 27.76
C ASP A 246 25.60 9.18 27.57
N THR A 247 25.61 7.93 27.13
CA THR A 247 24.39 7.18 26.82
C THR A 247 24.61 5.69 27.07
N ASP A 248 23.79 5.10 27.93
CA ASP A 248 23.68 3.65 28.16
C ASP A 248 25.00 2.87 28.12
N GLY A 249 25.93 3.26 28.99
CA GLY A 249 27.21 2.55 29.15
C GLY A 249 28.28 2.92 28.11
N GLN A 250 28.07 3.99 27.35
CA GLN A 250 29.01 4.50 26.36
C GLN A 250 29.18 6.02 26.46
N ALA A 251 30.42 6.48 26.31
CA ALA A 251 30.75 7.89 26.14
C ALA A 251 31.21 8.17 24.72
N TYR A 252 30.73 9.27 24.14
CA TYR A 252 31.03 9.71 22.79
C TYR A 252 31.78 11.03 22.83
N PHE A 253 32.92 11.07 22.15
CA PHE A 253 33.82 12.22 22.12
C PHE A 253 34.06 12.65 20.67
N ASP A 254 33.65 13.86 20.33
CA ASP A 254 33.91 14.38 19.00
C ASP A 254 35.36 14.87 18.90
N VAL A 255 36.06 14.51 17.84
CA VAL A 255 37.45 14.86 17.55
C VAL A 255 37.48 15.53 16.19
N ALA A 256 38.26 16.60 16.06
CA ALA A 256 38.48 17.19 14.74
C ALA A 256 39.92 17.61 14.54
N MET A 257 40.56 16.94 13.59
CA MET A 257 41.94 17.10 13.18
C MET A 257 42.13 16.45 11.79
N PRO A 258 43.12 16.88 11.00
CA PRO A 258 43.38 16.28 9.68
C PRO A 258 43.55 14.76 9.73
N GLY A 259 42.80 14.04 8.91
CA GLY A 259 42.84 12.57 8.89
C GLY A 259 42.42 11.95 10.22
N ALA A 260 41.35 12.48 10.83
CA ALA A 260 40.93 12.17 12.19
C ALA A 260 40.82 10.67 12.45
N VAL A 261 40.16 9.93 11.56
CA VAL A 261 39.91 8.49 11.76
C VAL A 261 41.23 7.70 11.91
N ALA A 262 42.12 7.79 10.91
CA ALA A 262 43.36 7.03 10.92
C ALA A 262 44.31 7.47 12.05
N THR A 263 44.38 8.77 12.30
CA THR A 263 45.27 9.34 13.33
C THR A 263 44.81 8.96 14.74
N VAL A 264 43.51 9.06 15.01
CA VAL A 264 42.94 8.71 16.31
C VAL A 264 43.01 7.20 16.53
N GLN A 265 42.68 6.38 15.52
CA GLN A 265 42.80 4.92 15.60
C GLN A 265 44.22 4.50 16.00
N THR A 266 45.24 5.06 15.35
CA THR A 266 46.66 4.79 15.66
C THR A 266 47.01 5.16 17.11
N LYS A 267 46.52 6.30 17.61
CA LYS A 267 46.74 6.73 19.00
C LYS A 267 46.06 5.83 20.02
N LEU A 268 44.83 5.39 19.75
CA LEU A 268 44.08 4.47 20.61
C LEU A 268 44.76 3.10 20.71
N GLU A 269 45.24 2.59 19.58
CA GLU A 269 45.98 1.32 19.52
C GLU A 269 47.30 1.40 20.29
N ALA A 270 48.08 2.48 20.08
CA ALA A 270 49.32 2.71 20.82
C ALA A 270 49.09 2.83 22.34
N ALA A 271 47.97 3.41 22.75
CA ALA A 271 47.56 3.52 24.15
C ALA A 271 46.85 2.26 24.70
N SER A 272 46.67 1.21 23.88
CA SER A 272 45.97 -0.03 24.26
C SER A 272 44.54 0.20 24.78
N LEU A 273 43.83 1.19 24.22
CA LEU A 273 42.45 1.53 24.60
C LEU A 273 41.42 0.66 23.87
N TRP A 274 41.46 -0.65 24.11
CA TRP A 274 40.65 -1.65 23.39
C TRP A 274 39.13 -1.54 23.61
N SER A 275 38.69 -0.79 24.62
CA SER A 275 37.27 -0.51 24.84
C SER A 275 36.77 0.72 24.07
N THR A 276 37.60 1.25 23.16
CA THR A 276 37.26 2.39 22.31
C THR A 276 37.21 1.99 20.84
N ARG A 277 36.38 2.69 20.06
CA ARG A 277 36.38 2.63 18.60
C ARG A 277 36.26 4.03 18.02
N VAL A 278 36.66 4.19 16.76
CA VAL A 278 36.56 5.45 16.03
C VAL A 278 35.51 5.31 14.94
N ASP A 279 34.45 6.09 15.06
CA ASP A 279 33.38 6.16 14.06
C ASP A 279 33.61 7.43 13.20
N PRO A 280 33.60 7.35 11.86
CA PRO A 280 33.74 8.53 11.01
C PRO A 280 32.54 9.48 11.17
N VAL A 281 32.80 10.79 11.14
CA VAL A 281 31.71 11.78 11.10
C VAL A 281 31.26 11.95 9.66
N THR A 282 29.96 11.87 9.43
CA THR A 282 29.35 12.13 8.12
C THR A 282 28.69 13.50 8.13
N ARG A 283 28.96 14.32 7.12
CA ARG A 283 28.29 15.60 6.89
C ARG A 283 27.27 15.47 5.77
N HIS A 284 26.07 15.96 6.03
CA HIS A 284 25.01 16.03 5.04
C HIS A 284 25.06 17.36 4.29
N TYR A 285 25.03 17.31 2.97
CA TYR A 285 24.92 18.47 2.09
C TYR A 285 23.70 18.32 1.20
N GLU A 286 22.94 19.39 1.01
CA GLU A 286 21.77 19.40 0.12
C GLU A 286 21.89 20.54 -0.90
N THR A 287 21.47 20.27 -2.14
CA THR A 287 21.37 21.24 -3.24
C THR A 287 20.26 20.84 -4.21
N THR A 288 20.13 21.54 -5.33
CA THR A 288 19.26 21.17 -6.44
C THR A 288 20.06 20.63 -7.61
N TRP A 289 19.42 19.78 -8.44
CA TRP A 289 20.04 19.24 -9.65
C TRP A 289 20.56 20.34 -10.58
N GLY A 290 19.79 21.42 -10.75
CA GLY A 290 20.18 22.56 -11.60
C GLY A 290 21.44 23.27 -11.10
N ALA A 291 21.57 23.48 -9.78
CA ALA A 291 22.77 24.04 -9.18
C ALA A 291 23.97 23.09 -9.30
N LEU A 292 23.73 21.79 -9.18
CA LEU A 292 24.76 20.76 -9.23
C LEU A 292 25.41 20.63 -10.62
N LYS A 293 24.66 20.84 -11.70
CA LYS A 293 25.17 20.79 -13.09
C LYS A 293 26.34 21.73 -13.37
N GLY A 294 26.45 22.83 -12.62
CA GLY A 294 27.55 23.78 -12.73
C GLY A 294 28.87 23.32 -12.09
N SER A 295 28.88 22.14 -11.45
CA SER A 295 30.06 21.63 -10.76
C SER A 295 31.18 21.26 -11.73
N ALA A 296 32.42 21.59 -11.37
CA ALA A 296 33.60 21.23 -12.14
C ALA A 296 33.82 19.71 -12.20
N PRO A 297 34.65 19.20 -13.13
CA PRO A 297 34.99 17.77 -13.18
C PRO A 297 35.72 17.25 -11.93
N ALA A 298 36.33 18.13 -11.14
CA ALA A 298 37.13 17.77 -9.96
C ALA A 298 36.29 17.39 -8.72
N GLY A 299 35.00 17.70 -8.70
CA GLY A 299 34.12 17.43 -7.56
C GLY A 299 32.73 18.04 -7.73
N PHE A 300 31.82 17.78 -6.80
CA PHE A 300 30.51 18.43 -6.76
C PHE A 300 30.57 19.69 -5.89
N THR A 301 30.12 20.82 -6.42
CA THR A 301 30.10 22.08 -5.67
C THR A 301 28.74 22.25 -5.00
N VAL A 302 28.72 22.21 -3.67
CA VAL A 302 27.52 22.39 -2.85
C VAL A 302 27.77 23.49 -1.83
N ASN A 303 26.97 24.55 -1.87
CA ASN A 303 27.07 25.71 -0.95
C ASN A 303 28.50 26.28 -0.86
N GLY A 304 29.21 26.34 -1.99
CA GLY A 304 30.59 26.84 -2.07
C GLY A 304 31.68 25.84 -1.64
N THR A 305 31.31 24.65 -1.15
CA THR A 305 32.25 23.56 -0.84
C THR A 305 32.38 22.63 -2.04
N THR A 306 33.59 22.27 -2.44
CA THR A 306 33.81 21.25 -3.48
C THR A 306 34.06 19.90 -2.82
N LEU A 307 33.16 18.96 -3.08
CA LEU A 307 33.21 17.58 -2.61
C LEU A 307 33.90 16.72 -3.67
N PRO A 308 35.11 16.19 -3.43
CA PRO A 308 35.79 15.35 -4.41
C PRO A 308 35.01 14.06 -4.68
N ASP A 309 34.90 13.67 -5.95
CA ASP A 309 34.19 12.44 -6.33
C ASP A 309 34.69 11.20 -5.60
N ALA A 310 36.00 11.13 -5.35
CA ALA A 310 36.64 10.00 -4.65
C ALA A 310 36.20 9.85 -3.19
N THR A 311 35.61 10.89 -2.59
CA THR A 311 35.09 10.86 -1.21
C THR A 311 33.61 10.52 -1.13
N LEU A 312 32.95 10.37 -2.27
CA LEU A 312 31.52 10.10 -2.37
C LEU A 312 31.29 8.65 -2.76
N ASP A 313 30.74 7.87 -1.84
CA ASP A 313 30.30 6.51 -2.14
C ASP A 313 28.97 6.55 -2.92
N LEU A 314 27.97 7.24 -2.36
CA LEU A 314 26.63 7.36 -2.93
C LEU A 314 26.10 8.80 -2.86
N VAL A 315 25.36 9.18 -3.89
CA VAL A 315 24.62 10.44 -3.97
C VAL A 315 23.13 10.13 -3.87
N GLY A 316 22.44 10.78 -2.92
CA GLY A 316 21.00 10.66 -2.75
C GLY A 316 20.25 11.64 -3.64
N LEU A 317 19.46 11.15 -4.58
CA LEU A 317 18.60 11.98 -5.44
C LEU A 317 17.17 11.94 -4.90
N TYR A 318 16.69 13.04 -4.35
CA TYR A 318 15.30 13.17 -3.89
C TYR A 318 14.39 13.50 -5.06
N VAL A 319 14.21 12.51 -5.93
CA VAL A 319 13.34 12.61 -7.09
C VAL A 319 11.92 12.24 -6.68
N ALA A 320 10.96 13.09 -7.02
CA ALA A 320 9.55 12.73 -6.93
C ALA A 320 9.24 11.64 -7.96
N LYS A 321 9.38 10.37 -7.55
CA LYS A 321 8.87 9.24 -8.33
C LYS A 321 7.36 9.23 -8.22
N SER A 322 6.67 9.39 -9.34
CA SER A 322 5.23 9.11 -9.41
C SER A 322 5.03 7.63 -9.69
N ILE A 323 4.03 7.01 -9.07
CA ILE A 323 3.61 5.67 -9.48
C ILE A 323 3.05 5.77 -10.90
N PRO A 324 3.53 4.98 -11.87
CA PRO A 324 2.97 4.97 -13.22
C PRO A 324 1.47 4.64 -13.24
N SER A 325 0.74 5.11 -14.24
CA SER A 325 -0.71 4.81 -14.39
C SER A 325 -0.95 3.33 -14.71
N ASP A 326 0.01 2.69 -15.37
CA ASP A 326 0.03 1.28 -15.77
C ASP A 326 0.67 0.36 -14.71
N ALA A 327 0.86 0.82 -13.48
CA ALA A 327 1.44 -0.01 -12.42
C ALA A 327 0.52 -1.18 -12.03
N TYR A 328 1.13 -2.31 -11.71
CA TYR A 328 0.49 -3.53 -11.23
C TYR A 328 0.75 -3.74 -9.73
N ALA A 329 -0.14 -4.49 -9.11
CA ALA A 329 -0.07 -4.96 -7.75
C ALA A 329 -0.33 -6.47 -7.69
N VAL A 330 0.51 -7.17 -6.94
CA VAL A 330 0.34 -8.59 -6.60
C VAL A 330 -0.27 -8.66 -5.20
N ILE A 331 -1.53 -9.10 -5.11
CA ILE A 331 -2.26 -9.21 -3.84
C ILE A 331 -1.98 -10.57 -3.23
N ILE A 332 -1.13 -10.58 -2.20
CA ILE A 332 -0.66 -11.81 -1.57
C ILE A 332 -1.74 -12.45 -0.73
N GLY A 333 -1.80 -13.78 -0.80
CA GLY A 333 -2.75 -14.59 -0.03
C GLY A 333 -4.08 -14.82 -0.73
N GLU A 334 -4.40 -14.13 -1.83
CA GLU A 334 -5.58 -14.45 -2.63
C GLU A 334 -5.38 -15.75 -3.42
N ASN A 335 -6.29 -16.70 -3.27
CA ASN A 335 -6.36 -17.92 -4.06
C ASN A 335 -7.68 -17.99 -4.86
N PRO A 336 -7.68 -18.46 -6.12
CA PRO A 336 -8.92 -18.68 -6.88
C PRO A 336 -9.98 -19.50 -6.13
N LYS A 337 -9.55 -20.45 -5.30
CA LYS A 337 -10.45 -21.31 -4.49
C LYS A 337 -11.22 -20.53 -3.42
N ASP A 338 -10.71 -19.40 -2.96
CA ASP A 338 -11.36 -18.58 -1.93
C ASP A 338 -12.61 -17.87 -2.49
N TYR A 339 -12.74 -17.79 -3.82
CA TYR A 339 -13.82 -17.14 -4.54
C TYR A 339 -14.91 -18.13 -5.02
N TRP A 340 -15.04 -19.28 -4.37
CA TRP A 340 -16.03 -20.32 -4.73
C TRP A 340 -17.47 -19.80 -4.78
N TYR A 341 -17.79 -18.77 -3.97
CA TYR A 341 -19.12 -18.17 -3.88
C TYR A 341 -19.47 -17.24 -5.05
N VAL A 342 -18.48 -16.76 -5.81
CA VAL A 342 -18.68 -15.74 -6.83
C VAL A 342 -19.57 -16.26 -7.97
N LEU A 343 -19.38 -17.51 -8.39
CA LEU A 343 -20.18 -18.11 -9.45
C LEU A 343 -21.67 -18.28 -9.03
N PRO A 344 -21.99 -18.91 -7.88
CA PRO A 344 -23.37 -18.94 -7.37
C PRO A 344 -24.01 -17.55 -7.25
N VAL A 345 -23.30 -16.57 -6.69
CA VAL A 345 -23.81 -15.20 -6.55
C VAL A 345 -24.08 -14.57 -7.92
N THR A 346 -23.17 -14.72 -8.88
CA THR A 346 -23.34 -14.23 -10.25
C THR A 346 -24.59 -14.82 -10.90
N ILE A 347 -24.83 -16.13 -10.74
CA ILE A 347 -26.02 -16.81 -11.28
C ILE A 347 -27.30 -16.22 -10.65
N VAL A 348 -27.34 -16.06 -9.33
CA VAL A 348 -28.50 -15.50 -8.63
C VAL A 348 -28.78 -14.07 -9.08
N VAL A 349 -27.75 -13.22 -9.17
CA VAL A 349 -27.89 -11.82 -9.63
C VAL A 349 -28.39 -11.78 -11.09
N ALA A 350 -27.90 -12.68 -11.95
CA ALA A 350 -28.35 -12.78 -13.33
C ALA A 350 -29.83 -13.23 -13.42
N LEU A 351 -30.24 -14.22 -12.63
CA LEU A 351 -31.64 -14.69 -12.59
C LEU A 351 -32.59 -13.59 -12.11
N ILE A 352 -32.20 -12.84 -11.06
CA ILE A 352 -32.96 -11.67 -10.59
C ILE A 352 -33.05 -10.64 -11.71
N GLY A 353 -31.92 -10.32 -12.36
CA GLY A 353 -31.87 -9.37 -13.48
C GLY A 353 -32.79 -9.77 -14.63
N LEU A 354 -32.81 -11.06 -15.02
CA LEU A 354 -33.69 -11.59 -16.06
C LEU A 354 -35.17 -11.51 -15.67
N LEU A 355 -35.51 -11.86 -14.43
CA LEU A 355 -36.89 -11.77 -13.93
C LEU A 355 -37.40 -10.34 -13.92
N PHE A 356 -36.58 -9.38 -13.49
CA PHE A 356 -36.94 -7.96 -13.49
C PHE A 356 -36.92 -7.33 -14.89
N ALA A 357 -36.06 -7.81 -15.80
CA ALA A 357 -36.10 -7.41 -17.20
C ALA A 357 -37.41 -7.87 -17.87
N TRP A 358 -37.85 -9.09 -17.59
CA TRP A 358 -39.15 -9.59 -18.05
C TRP A 358 -40.30 -8.76 -17.47
N ALA A 359 -40.27 -8.46 -16.16
CA ALA A 359 -41.27 -7.62 -15.51
C ALA A 359 -41.30 -6.19 -16.09
N LEU A 360 -40.13 -5.62 -16.41
CA LEU A 360 -39.98 -4.31 -17.03
C LEU A 360 -40.65 -4.29 -18.41
N VAL A 361 -40.37 -5.27 -19.27
CA VAL A 361 -41.01 -5.39 -20.59
C VAL A 361 -42.53 -5.47 -20.45
N ARG A 362 -43.03 -6.24 -19.48
CA ARG A 362 -44.48 -6.35 -19.23
C ARG A 362 -45.10 -5.05 -18.72
N ALA A 363 -44.42 -4.34 -17.82
CA ALA A 363 -44.87 -3.07 -17.29
C ALA A 363 -44.89 -1.98 -18.38
N VAL A 364 -43.84 -1.90 -19.22
CA VAL A 364 -43.81 -1.02 -20.39
C VAL A 364 -44.96 -1.31 -21.35
N LYS A 365 -45.22 -2.59 -21.66
CA LYS A 365 -46.37 -2.98 -22.50
C LYS A 365 -47.72 -2.58 -21.91
N ARG A 366 -47.87 -2.64 -20.58
CA ARG A 366 -49.11 -2.30 -19.87
C ARG A 366 -49.32 -0.79 -19.77
N ASP A 367 -48.27 -0.05 -19.44
CA ASP A 367 -48.37 1.34 -18.98
C ASP A 367 -48.04 2.35 -20.09
N LEU A 368 -47.32 1.96 -21.13
CA LEU A 368 -46.81 2.88 -22.18
C LEU A 368 -47.28 2.55 -23.59
N LEU A 369 -47.79 1.35 -23.87
CA LEU A 369 -48.33 1.01 -25.19
C LEU A 369 -49.86 1.17 -25.19
N PRO A 370 -50.44 1.82 -26.22
CA PRO A 370 -51.90 1.89 -26.35
C PRO A 370 -52.46 0.48 -26.52
N THR A 371 -53.51 0.15 -25.76
CA THR A 371 -54.33 -1.03 -26.02
C THR A 371 -54.85 -0.92 -27.44
N ARG A 372 -54.43 -1.83 -28.34
CA ARG A 372 -55.08 -1.96 -29.65
C ARG A 372 -56.55 -2.25 -29.39
N ALA A 373 -57.40 -1.33 -29.86
CA ALA A 373 -58.85 -1.46 -29.86
C ALA A 373 -59.29 -2.66 -30.71
#